data_AF-A0A4R6TCW1-F1
#
_entry.id   AF-A0A4R6TCW1-F1
#
_cell.length_a   1.000
_cell.length_b   1.000
_cell.length_c   1.000
_cell.angle_alpha   90.00
_cell.angle_beta   90.00
_cell.angle_gamma   90.00
#
_symmetry.space_group_name_H-M   'P 1'
#
loop_
_entity.id
_entity.type
_entity.pdbx_description
1 polymer ?
#
loop_
_entity_poly.entity_id
_entity_poly.type
_entity_poly.pdbx_seq_one_letter_code
_entity_poly.pdbx_strand_id
1 'polypeptide(L)'
;MEFAYYSESFFRGIIQDIFKSSTSNKIHFVGNIFLVVSNKLYFLTFGIRLLILTLENLNQKLAQVLKNGIISFLIFWSLIIGISAIEANIKIVDCTACNDGNRKLNWNEINYGLILGTSAIISIIPNLIRIIKPTKKPLYNNI
;
A
#
# COMPACT_ATOMS: atom_id res chain seq x y z
N MET A 1 -20.45 -7.12 -0.27
CA MET A 1 -19.67 -7.51 -1.48
C MET A 1 -19.29 -6.28 -2.32
N GLU A 2 -20.16 -5.27 -2.41
CA GLU A 2 -19.93 -4.03 -3.19
C GLU A 2 -18.75 -3.16 -2.70
N PHE A 3 -18.58 -2.99 -1.38
CA PHE A 3 -17.46 -2.20 -0.83
C PHE A 3 -16.08 -2.76 -1.20
N ALA A 4 -15.96 -4.09 -1.24
CA ALA A 4 -14.71 -4.77 -1.60
C ALA A 4 -14.34 -4.48 -3.06
N TYR A 5 -15.34 -4.55 -3.95
CA TYR A 5 -15.18 -4.24 -5.37
C TYR A 5 -14.82 -2.77 -5.60
N TYR A 6 -15.51 -1.85 -4.93
CA TYR A 6 -15.22 -0.42 -5.02
C TYR A 6 -13.79 -0.09 -4.58
N SER A 7 -13.38 -0.61 -3.42
CA SER A 7 -12.03 -0.42 -2.88
C SER A 7 -10.97 -0.92 -3.86
N GLU A 8 -11.17 -2.12 -4.40
CA GLU A 8 -10.23 -2.70 -5.36
C GLU A 8 -10.10 -1.85 -6.63
N SER A 9 -11.22 -1.40 -7.21
CA SER A 9 -11.21 -0.53 -8.39
C SER A 9 -10.50 0.79 -8.11
N PHE A 10 -10.74 1.39 -6.95
CA PHE A 10 -10.11 2.64 -6.53
C PHE A 10 -8.58 2.50 -6.44
N PHE A 11 -8.07 1.47 -5.75
CA PHE A 11 -6.63 1.25 -5.64
C PHE A 11 -5.97 0.92 -6.98
N ARG A 12 -6.63 0.14 -7.83
CA ARG A 12 -6.14 -0.16 -9.19
C ARG A 12 -5.98 1.13 -10.00
N GLY A 13 -6.98 2.01 -9.98
CA GLY A 13 -6.94 3.31 -10.66
C GLY A 13 -5.75 4.15 -10.20
N ILE A 14 -5.56 4.28 -8.89
CA ILE A 14 -4.44 5.06 -8.34
C ILE A 14 -3.09 4.48 -8.75
N ILE A 15 -2.92 3.16 -8.66
CA ILE A 15 -1.67 2.52 -9.06
C ILE A 15 -1.39 2.78 -10.55
N GLN A 16 -2.40 2.71 -11.42
CA GLN A 16 -2.23 2.99 -12.85
C GLN A 16 -1.87 4.44 -13.12
N ASP A 17 -2.49 5.39 -12.42
CA ASP A 17 -2.18 6.81 -12.56
C ASP A 17 -0.74 7.09 -12.11
N ILE A 18 -0.28 6.44 -11.03
CA ILE A 18 1.12 6.49 -10.61
C ILE A 18 2.04 5.88 -11.68
N PHE A 19 1.69 4.74 -12.28
CA PHE A 19 2.48 4.12 -13.35
C PHE A 19 2.64 5.07 -14.56
N LYS A 20 1.57 5.73 -15.01
CA LYS A 20 1.64 6.72 -16.10
C LYS A 20 2.47 7.93 -15.69
N SER A 21 2.18 8.50 -14.53
CA SER A 21 2.82 9.72 -14.05
C SER A 21 4.33 9.53 -13.82
N SER A 22 4.71 8.44 -13.16
CA SER A 22 6.11 8.10 -12.86
C SER A 22 6.96 7.77 -14.09
N THR A 23 6.32 7.59 -15.25
CA THR A 23 6.98 7.24 -16.50
C THR A 23 6.81 8.29 -17.60
N SER A 24 6.37 9.50 -17.24
CA SER A 24 6.11 10.57 -18.21
C SER A 24 5.14 10.14 -19.33
N ASN A 25 4.12 9.35 -18.99
CA ASN A 25 3.10 8.81 -19.89
C ASN A 25 3.62 7.84 -20.97
N LYS A 26 4.80 7.25 -20.79
CA LYS A 26 5.36 6.23 -21.69
C LYS A 26 4.67 4.87 -21.58
N ILE A 27 3.99 4.60 -20.45
CA ILE A 27 3.16 3.40 -20.27
C ILE A 27 1.72 3.68 -20.73
N HIS A 28 1.24 2.88 -21.68
CA HIS A 28 -0.14 2.90 -22.15
C HIS A 28 -0.84 1.59 -21.78
N PHE A 29 -1.96 1.66 -21.06
CA PHE A 29 -2.72 0.48 -20.70
C PHE A 29 -3.64 0.05 -21.85
N VAL A 30 -3.57 -1.22 -22.24
CA VAL A 30 -4.35 -1.80 -23.36
C VAL A 30 -5.03 -3.09 -22.91
N GLY A 31 -6.23 -3.36 -23.40
CA GLY A 31 -7.01 -4.57 -23.11
C GLY A 31 -8.24 -4.31 -22.25
N ASN A 32 -9.04 -5.36 -22.05
CA ASN A 32 -10.24 -5.31 -21.22
C ASN A 32 -9.89 -5.32 -19.73
N ILE A 33 -10.67 -4.56 -18.95
CA ILE A 33 -10.57 -4.53 -17.48
C ILE A 33 -10.98 -5.91 -16.95
N PHE A 34 -10.03 -6.82 -16.79
CA PHE A 34 -10.29 -8.11 -16.14
C PHE A 34 -10.36 -7.90 -14.62
N LEU A 35 -11.60 -7.88 -14.12
CA LEU A 35 -11.99 -7.70 -12.72
C LEU A 35 -11.85 -8.97 -11.86
N VAL A 36 -11.24 -10.03 -12.39
CA VAL A 36 -11.50 -11.40 -11.91
C VAL A 36 -10.62 -11.85 -10.74
N VAL A 37 -9.60 -11.09 -10.35
CA VAL A 37 -8.76 -11.47 -9.21
C VAL A 37 -8.98 -10.50 -8.06
N SER A 38 -10.08 -10.74 -7.32
CA SER A 38 -10.18 -10.33 -5.93
C SER A 38 -8.93 -10.85 -5.22
N ASN A 39 -7.97 -9.96 -5.00
CA ASN A 39 -6.68 -10.40 -4.52
C ASN A 39 -6.81 -10.72 -3.04
N LYS A 40 -7.02 -12.01 -2.72
CA LYS A 40 -7.20 -12.50 -1.34
C LYS A 40 -6.11 -11.98 -0.40
N LEU A 41 -4.90 -11.79 -0.91
CA LEU A 41 -3.77 -11.20 -0.20
C LEU A 41 -4.05 -9.76 0.26
N TYR A 42 -4.66 -8.92 -0.58
CA TYR A 42 -5.03 -7.56 -0.21
C TYR A 42 -6.03 -7.54 0.94
N PHE A 43 -7.12 -8.31 0.85
CA PHE A 43 -8.13 -8.35 1.91
C PHE A 43 -7.57 -8.89 3.23
N LEU A 44 -6.74 -9.93 3.15
CA LEU A 44 -6.09 -10.51 4.32
C LEU A 44 -5.15 -9.51 5.00
N THR A 45 -4.29 -8.85 4.23
CA THR A 45 -3.32 -7.88 4.78
C THR A 45 -4.00 -6.62 5.30
N PHE A 46 -5.07 -6.15 4.65
CA PHE A 46 -5.87 -5.03 5.14
C PHE A 46 -6.60 -5.37 6.45
N GLY A 47 -7.14 -6.59 6.56
CA GLY A 47 -7.75 -7.09 7.80
C GLY A 47 -6.75 -7.16 8.96
N ILE A 48 -5.56 -7.72 8.72
CA ILE A 48 -4.47 -7.78 9.70
C ILE A 48 -4.05 -6.37 10.14
N ARG A 49 -3.96 -5.43 9.20
CA ARG A 49 -3.64 -4.03 9.50
C ARG A 49 -4.64 -3.40 10.45
N LEU A 50 -5.93 -3.56 10.18
CA LEU A 50 -6.99 -3.04 11.04
C LEU A 50 -6.91 -3.68 12.43
N LEU A 51 -6.73 -5.00 12.50
CA LEU A 51 -6.62 -5.71 13.76
C LEU A 51 -5.45 -5.20 14.62
N ILE A 52 -4.26 -5.04 14.04
CA ILE A 52 -3.09 -4.53 14.77
C ILE A 52 -3.29 -3.07 15.20
N LEU A 53 -3.89 -2.23 14.34
CA LEU A 53 -4.22 -0.86 14.69
C LEU A 53 -5.23 -0.80 15.84
N THR A 54 -6.25 -1.67 15.86
CA THR A 54 -7.19 -1.73 16.98
C THR A 54 -6.53 -2.21 18.27
N LEU A 55 -5.62 -3.18 18.18
CA LEU A 55 -4.91 -3.72 19.33
C LEU A 55 -3.98 -2.67 19.98
N GLU A 56 -3.23 -1.90 19.18
CA GLU A 56 -2.37 -0.82 19.68
C GLU A 56 -3.17 0.27 20.42
N ASN A 57 -4.41 0.50 19.98
CA ASN A 57 -5.22 1.65 20.37
C ASN A 57 -6.33 1.33 21.38
N LEU A 58 -6.45 0.08 21.84
CA LEU A 58 -7.55 -0.39 22.70
C LEU A 58 -7.68 0.44 24.00
N ASN A 59 -6.54 0.85 24.57
CA ASN A 59 -6.47 1.59 25.85
C ASN A 59 -5.93 3.02 25.68
N GLN A 60 -5.88 3.54 24.45
CA GLN A 60 -5.31 4.86 24.18
C GLN A 60 -6.40 5.95 24.06
N LYS A 61 -6.02 7.19 24.37
CA LYS A 61 -6.89 8.36 24.16
C LYS A 61 -7.14 8.54 22.66
N LEU A 62 -8.35 8.97 22.29
CA LEU A 62 -8.76 9.17 20.89
C LEU A 62 -7.76 10.02 20.07
N ALA A 63 -7.16 11.05 20.66
CA ALA A 63 -6.13 11.86 20.00
C ALA A 63 -4.90 11.05 19.58
N GLN A 64 -4.49 10.09 20.40
CA GLN A 64 -3.36 9.20 20.10
C GLN A 64 -3.75 8.17 19.04
N VAL A 65 -4.99 7.67 19.09
CA VAL A 65 -5.55 6.77 18.05
C VAL A 65 -5.53 7.44 16.68
N LEU A 66 -6.02 8.68 16.60
CA LEU A 66 -5.99 9.46 15.35
C LEU A 66 -4.56 9.68 14.86
N LYS A 67 -3.63 10.03 15.75
CA LYS A 67 -2.21 10.20 15.40
C LYS A 67 -1.61 8.91 14.82
N ASN A 68 -1.87 7.76 15.45
CA ASN A 68 -1.35 6.46 15.00
C ASN A 68 -1.97 6.06 13.65
N GLY A 69 -3.27 6.30 13.50
CA GLY A 69 -3.99 6.10 12.24
C GLY A 69 -3.41 6.94 11.10
N ILE A 70 -3.19 8.24 11.31
CA ILE A 70 -2.62 9.15 10.32
C ILE A 70 -1.20 8.73 9.94
N ILE A 71 -0.34 8.38 10.90
CA ILE A 71 1.03 7.94 10.62
C ILE A 71 1.02 6.66 9.77
N SER A 72 0.23 5.65 10.17
CA SER A 72 0.11 4.41 9.39
C SER A 72 -0.45 4.68 7.99
N PHE A 73 -1.42 5.58 7.87
CA PHE A 73 -2.01 5.98 6.60
C PHE A 73 -0.99 6.65 5.68
N LEU A 74 -0.20 7.60 6.18
CA LEU A 74 0.85 8.27 5.42
C LEU A 74 1.93 7.29 4.92
N ILE A 75 2.35 6.35 5.78
CA ILE A 75 3.33 5.32 5.40
C ILE A 75 2.75 4.39 4.34
N PHE A 76 1.50 3.99 4.48
CA PHE A 76 0.84 3.14 3.50
C PHE A 76 0.79 3.80 2.11
N TRP A 77 0.41 5.08 2.04
CA TRP A 77 0.35 5.80 0.76
C TRP A 77 1.73 6.07 0.16
N SER A 78 2.71 6.44 0.98
CA SER A 78 4.08 6.65 0.47
C SER A 78 4.65 5.36 -0.12
N LEU A 79 4.36 4.20 0.48
CA LEU A 79 4.76 2.89 -0.05
C LEU A 79 4.05 2.53 -1.34
N ILE A 80 2.73 2.77 -1.46
CA ILE A 80 2.01 2.55 -2.72
C ILE A 80 2.66 3.36 -3.84
N ILE A 81 2.91 4.65 -3.60
CA ILE A 81 3.53 5.54 -4.60
C ILE A 81 4.94 5.05 -4.95
N GLY A 82 5.77 4.77 -3.94
CA GLY A 82 7.15 4.34 -4.14
C GLY A 82 7.28 3.02 -4.88
N ILE A 83 6.58 1.97 -4.42
CA ILE A 83 6.64 0.64 -5.04
C ILE A 83 6.09 0.69 -6.46
N SER A 84 4.97 1.38 -6.68
CA SER A 84 4.38 1.51 -8.01
C SER A 84 5.30 2.26 -8.98
N ALA A 85 5.92 3.36 -8.53
CA ALA A 85 6.85 4.12 -9.35
C ALA A 85 8.11 3.30 -9.71
N ILE A 86 8.65 2.53 -8.75
CA ILE A 86 9.80 1.65 -9.01
C ILE A 86 9.42 0.56 -10.01
N GLU A 87 8.29 -0.13 -9.81
CA GLU A 87 7.85 -1.21 -10.73
C GLU A 87 7.57 -0.67 -12.15
N ALA A 88 6.96 0.50 -12.26
CA ALA A 88 6.71 1.15 -13.54
C ALA A 88 8.01 1.47 -14.30
N ASN A 89 9.01 2.01 -13.60
CA ASN A 89 10.30 2.34 -14.20
C ASN A 89 11.09 1.08 -14.59
N ILE A 90 11.09 0.02 -13.77
CA ILE A 90 11.70 -1.28 -14.14
C ILE A 90 11.08 -1.82 -15.43
N LYS A 91 9.75 -1.80 -15.54
CA LYS A 91 9.05 -2.25 -16.75
C LYS A 91 9.40 -1.40 -17.98
N ILE A 92 9.70 -0.12 -17.85
CA ILE A 92 10.20 0.67 -18.99
C ILE A 92 11.64 0.34 -19.33
N VAL A 93 12.51 0.19 -18.34
CA VAL A 93 13.92 -0.17 -18.56
C VAL A 93 14.01 -1.52 -19.24
N ASP A 94 13.22 -2.52 -18.84
CA ASP A 94 13.13 -3.80 -19.56
C ASP A 94 12.64 -3.64 -21.01
N CYS A 95 11.93 -2.56 -21.31
CA CYS A 95 11.47 -2.19 -22.64
C CYS A 95 12.36 -1.16 -23.33
N THR A 96 13.57 -0.86 -22.84
CA THR A 96 14.49 0.04 -23.58
C THR A 96 15.00 -0.56 -24.90
N ALA A 97 14.60 -1.80 -25.23
CA ALA A 97 14.67 -2.40 -26.56
C ALA A 97 13.36 -2.29 -27.39
N CYS A 98 12.31 -1.66 -26.85
CA CYS A 98 11.03 -1.45 -27.51
C CYS A 98 10.97 -0.09 -28.21
N ASN A 99 10.25 -0.05 -29.34
CA ASN A 99 10.04 1.11 -30.20
C ASN A 99 9.82 2.43 -29.41
N ASP A 100 10.79 3.35 -29.52
CA ASP A 100 10.75 4.73 -29.04
C ASP A 100 10.45 4.93 -27.53
N GLY A 101 10.67 3.89 -26.72
CA GLY A 101 10.49 3.95 -25.26
C GLY A 101 9.03 3.96 -24.80
N ASN A 102 8.07 3.65 -25.68
CA ASN A 102 6.65 3.51 -25.33
C ASN A 102 6.30 2.04 -25.09
N ARG A 103 5.73 1.73 -23.91
CA ARG A 103 5.31 0.37 -23.55
C ARG A 103 3.80 0.27 -23.43
N LYS A 104 3.21 -0.63 -24.21
CA LYS A 104 1.83 -1.07 -24.00
C LYS A 104 1.84 -2.13 -22.90
N LEU A 105 1.09 -1.90 -21.83
CA LEU A 105 0.99 -2.84 -20.71
C LEU A 105 -0.46 -3.32 -20.59
N ASN A 106 -0.67 -4.63 -20.46
CA ASN A 106 -2.00 -5.11 -20.11
C ASN A 106 -2.28 -4.89 -18.63
N TRP A 107 -3.56 -4.70 -18.29
CA TRP A 107 -4.03 -4.43 -16.93
C TRP A 107 -3.66 -5.55 -15.94
N ASN A 108 -3.55 -6.79 -16.41
CA ASN A 108 -3.18 -7.94 -15.61
C ASN A 108 -1.67 -8.11 -15.37
N GLU A 109 -0.82 -7.32 -16.04
CA GLU A 109 0.63 -7.39 -15.88
C GLU A 109 1.15 -6.64 -14.64
N ILE A 110 0.28 -5.86 -13.97
CA ILE A 110 0.60 -5.22 -12.69
C ILE A 110 0.20 -6.15 -11.55
N ASN A 111 1.14 -6.40 -10.63
CA ASN A 111 0.89 -7.20 -9.44
C ASN A 111 0.23 -6.37 -8.32
N TYR A 112 -1.01 -5.91 -8.52
CA TYR A 112 -1.72 -5.03 -7.57
C TYR A 112 -1.76 -5.57 -6.13
N GLY A 113 -1.98 -6.87 -5.95
CA GLY A 113 -2.03 -7.44 -4.60
C GLY A 113 -0.69 -7.50 -3.91
N LEU A 114 0.41 -7.60 -4.67
CA LEU A 114 1.75 -7.52 -4.10
C LEU A 114 2.00 -6.09 -3.64
N ILE A 115 1.78 -5.09 -4.51
CA ILE A 115 1.96 -3.67 -4.17
C ILE A 115 1.13 -3.30 -2.93
N LEU A 116 -0.16 -3.62 -2.93
CA LEU A 116 -1.06 -3.27 -1.84
C LEU A 116 -0.76 -4.08 -0.57
N GLY A 117 -0.46 -5.37 -0.72
CA GLY A 117 -0.18 -6.27 0.40
C GLY A 117 1.12 -5.94 1.11
N THR A 118 2.21 -5.70 0.38
CA THR A 118 3.48 -5.28 0.96
C THR A 118 3.37 -3.92 1.61
N SER A 119 2.69 -2.96 0.96
CA SER A 119 2.44 -1.63 1.53
C SER A 119 1.66 -1.74 2.84
N ALA A 120 0.61 -2.58 2.87
CA ALA A 120 -0.18 -2.82 4.07
C ALA A 120 0.68 -3.41 5.19
N ILE A 121 1.44 -4.47 4.93
CA ILE A 121 2.30 -5.12 5.93
C ILE A 121 3.35 -4.15 6.50
N ILE A 122 4.09 -3.45 5.62
CA ILE A 122 5.17 -2.54 6.05
C ILE A 122 4.59 -1.36 6.83
N SER A 123 3.42 -0.85 6.46
CA SER A 123 2.75 0.26 7.17
C SER A 123 2.36 -0.06 8.63
N ILE A 124 2.39 -1.34 9.02
CA ILE A 124 2.08 -1.81 10.37
C ILE A 124 3.34 -1.90 11.25
N ILE A 125 4.54 -1.97 10.67
CA ILE A 125 5.81 -2.12 11.41
C ILE A 125 5.96 -1.09 12.54
N PRO A 126 5.69 0.22 12.35
CA PRO A 126 5.81 1.20 13.43
C PRO A 126 4.88 0.90 14.61
N ASN A 127 3.68 0.42 14.33
CA ASN A 127 2.67 0.07 15.32
C ASN A 127 3.10 -1.19 16.10
N LEU A 128 3.61 -2.21 15.40
CA LEU A 128 4.17 -3.42 16.01
C LEU A 128 5.36 -3.10 16.93
N ILE A 129 6.28 -2.25 16.49
CA ILE A 129 7.43 -1.83 17.30
C ILE A 129 6.96 -1.20 18.61
N ARG A 130 5.89 -0.40 18.59
CA ARG A 130 5.35 0.24 19.80
C ARG A 130 4.66 -0.73 20.75
N ILE A 131 3.95 -1.73 20.22
CA ILE A 131 3.35 -2.79 21.03
C ILE A 131 4.44 -3.60 21.73
N ILE A 132 5.52 -3.94 21.01
CA ILE A 132 6.61 -4.79 21.51
C ILE A 132 7.55 -4.03 22.44
N LYS A 133 7.74 -2.71 22.24
CA LYS A 133 8.66 -1.92 23.07
C LYS A 133 8.14 -1.89 24.50
N PRO A 134 8.85 -2.48 25.47
CA PRO A 134 8.41 -2.47 26.86
C PRO A 134 8.28 -1.01 27.28
N THR A 135 7.12 -0.64 27.80
CA THR A 135 6.93 0.65 28.45
C THR A 135 7.93 0.70 29.58
N LYS A 136 9.10 1.33 29.38
CA LYS A 136 9.96 1.74 30.48
C LYS A 136 9.09 2.70 31.29
N LYS A 137 8.40 2.19 32.31
CA LYS A 137 7.80 3.05 33.33
C LYS A 137 8.93 3.97 33.80
N PRO A 138 8.74 5.31 33.81
CA PRO A 138 9.67 6.14 34.54
C PRO A 138 9.72 5.56 35.96
N LEU A 139 10.90 5.14 36.37
CA LEU A 139 11.14 4.68 37.73
C LEU A 139 10.82 5.89 38.60
N TYR A 140 9.68 5.85 39.28
CA TYR A 140 9.34 6.82 40.30
C TYR A 140 10.40 6.67 41.39
N ASN A 141 11.44 7.49 41.32
CA ASN A 141 12.34 7.66 42.44
C ASN A 141 11.52 8.35 43.55
N ASN A 142 10.94 7.53 44.41
CA ASN A 142 10.81 7.90 45.82
C ASN A 142 12.24 8.08 46.35
N ILE A 143 12.61 9.32 46.66
CA ILE A 143 13.35 9.78 47.85
C ILE A 143 13.17 11.30 47.89
#